data_AF-A0A072VDR7-F1
#
_entry.id   AF-A0A072VDR7-F1
#
_cell.length_a   1.000
_cell.length_b   1.000
_cell.length_c   1.000
_cell.angle_alpha   90.00
_cell.angle_beta   90.00
_cell.angle_gamma   90.00
#
_symmetry.space_group_name_H-M   'P 1'
#
loop_
_entity.id
_entity.type
_entity.pdbx_description
1 polymer ?
#
loop_
_entity_poly.entity_id
_entity_poly.type
_entity_poly.pdbx_seq_one_letter_code
_entity_poly.pdbx_strand_id
1 'polypeptide(L)'
;MIEDGEKRPNSEPNELTGLAIAYYMKNFAIRHSDLVLNYNDTNPNINMLPILKRIVQNNIPVWVFSFRHDYRTLIPAVFTNESVYKIYNTRFEVVHDKSYWPPHEGTKLCHDPTMRRLKKGRPNNTHILTEMDVMEKAPRKYGLCFKTGYIRRNCPTINHQ
;
A
#
# COMPACT_ATOMS: atom_id res chain seq x y z
N MET A 1 33.51 8.81 46.56
CA MET A 1 32.82 9.52 45.47
C MET A 1 33.43 9.02 44.18
N ILE A 2 32.81 8.00 43.59
CA ILE A 2 33.17 7.45 42.27
C ILE A 2 31.86 7.58 41.50
N GLU A 3 31.82 8.48 40.52
CA GLU A 3 30.67 8.60 39.63
C GLU A 3 30.82 7.57 38.52
N ASP A 4 29.91 6.60 38.52
CA ASP A 4 29.81 5.55 37.54
C ASP A 4 29.46 6.15 36.16
N GLY A 5 30.35 5.90 35.19
CA GLY A 5 30.15 6.27 33.80
C GLY A 5 28.97 5.50 33.20
N GLU A 6 27.85 6.20 33.04
CA GLU A 6 26.65 5.70 32.37
C GLU A 6 26.96 5.37 30.90
N LYS A 7 27.09 4.07 30.60
CA LYS A 7 27.19 3.55 29.24
C LYS A 7 25.90 3.87 28.48
N ARG A 8 25.99 4.78 27.51
CA ARG A 8 24.94 5.01 26.51
C ARG A 8 24.54 3.69 25.86
N PRO A 9 23.24 3.35 25.77
CA PRO A 9 22.81 2.15 25.08
C PRO A 9 23.09 2.31 23.58
N ASN A 10 23.75 1.31 23.01
CA ASN A 10 23.95 1.17 21.58
C ASN A 10 22.58 1.12 20.90
N SER A 11 22.14 2.24 20.34
CA SER A 11 20.89 2.31 19.57
C SER A 11 21.12 1.63 18.23
N GLU A 12 20.60 0.42 18.07
CA GLU A 12 20.53 -0.23 16.77
C GLU A 12 19.76 0.67 15.78
N PRO A 13 20.25 0.80 14.52
CA PRO A 13 19.58 1.60 13.52
C PRO A 13 18.23 0.96 13.19
N ASN A 14 17.16 1.66 13.57
CA ASN A 14 15.78 1.35 13.19
C ASN A 14 15.63 1.26 11.67
N GLU A 15 14.89 0.26 11.16
CA GLU A 15 14.75 -0.08 9.73
C GLU A 15 14.43 1.12 8.82
N LEU A 16 13.66 2.08 9.34
CA LEU A 16 13.30 3.32 8.64
C LEU A 16 14.50 4.24 8.38
N THR A 17 15.51 4.25 9.26
CA THR A 17 16.76 4.97 9.01
C THR A 17 17.61 4.29 7.95
N GLY A 18 17.63 2.96 7.92
CA GLY A 18 18.29 2.18 6.87
C GLY A 18 17.71 2.47 5.49
N LEU A 19 16.38 2.48 5.37
CA LEU A 19 15.67 2.80 4.11
C LEU A 19 15.85 4.26 3.67
N ALA A 20 15.82 5.22 4.60
CA ALA A 20 16.05 6.62 4.29
C ALA A 20 17.48 6.89 3.78
N ILE A 21 18.48 6.23 4.37
CA ILE A 21 19.88 6.32 3.94
C ILE A 21 20.05 5.68 2.54
N ALA A 22 19.43 4.53 2.29
CA ALA A 22 19.45 3.85 0.99
C ALA A 22 18.84 4.70 -0.15
N TYR A 23 17.66 5.30 0.10
CA TYR A 23 16.98 6.18 -0.85
C TYR A 23 17.83 7.42 -1.21
N TYR A 24 18.55 7.98 -0.23
CA TYR A 24 19.39 9.14 -0.48
C TYR A 24 20.67 8.77 -1.27
N MET A 25 21.28 7.62 -0.99
CA MET A 25 22.39 7.12 -1.80
C MET A 25 21.98 6.87 -3.26
N LYS A 26 20.75 6.40 -3.51
CA LYS A 26 20.18 6.26 -4.86
C LYS A 26 20.03 7.60 -5.58
N ASN A 27 19.56 8.64 -4.90
CA ASN A 27 19.41 9.97 -5.50
C ASN A 27 20.74 10.73 -5.67
N PHE A 28 21.76 10.41 -4.87
CA PHE A 28 23.13 10.95 -5.00
C PHE A 28 23.93 10.25 -6.13
N ALA A 29 23.82 8.93 -6.24
CA ALA A 29 24.52 8.11 -7.25
C ALA A 29 24.14 8.46 -8.69
N ILE A 30 22.93 8.98 -8.94
CA ILE A 30 22.47 9.43 -10.27
C ILE A 30 23.35 10.54 -10.87
N ARG A 31 24.15 11.27 -10.06
CA ARG A 31 25.04 12.32 -10.59
C ARG A 31 26.53 12.01 -10.60
N HIS A 32 27.04 11.09 -9.80
CA HIS A 32 28.45 10.70 -9.84
C HIS A 32 28.64 9.25 -9.36
N SER A 33 28.95 8.36 -10.31
CA SER A 33 29.63 7.08 -10.11
C SER A 33 28.85 5.91 -9.49
N ASP A 34 28.00 5.27 -10.30
CA ASP A 34 27.56 3.88 -10.05
C ASP A 34 28.75 2.88 -9.97
N LEU A 35 29.91 3.25 -10.52
CA LEU A 35 31.11 2.41 -10.60
C LEU A 35 32.00 2.40 -9.35
N VAL A 36 31.91 3.41 -8.46
CA VAL A 36 32.85 3.55 -7.31
C VAL A 36 32.30 2.91 -6.03
N LEU A 37 30.98 2.93 -5.85
CA LEU A 37 30.35 2.54 -4.58
C LEU A 37 29.93 1.07 -4.54
N ASN A 38 29.74 0.40 -5.70
CA ASN A 38 29.23 -0.98 -5.82
C ASN A 38 28.10 -1.25 -4.82
N TYR A 39 27.10 -0.37 -4.81
CA TYR A 39 25.96 -0.39 -3.91
C TYR A 39 24.79 -1.06 -4.62
N ASN A 40 24.17 -2.06 -3.98
CA ASN A 40 23.02 -2.79 -4.53
C ASN A 40 21.82 -2.63 -3.58
N ASP A 41 20.74 -2.02 -4.04
CA ASP A 41 19.56 -1.65 -3.25
C ASP A 41 18.65 -2.85 -2.89
N THR A 42 19.02 -4.07 -3.30
CA THR A 42 18.22 -5.27 -3.07
C THR A 42 18.42 -5.92 -1.69
N ASN A 43 19.47 -5.58 -0.94
CA ASN A 43 19.71 -6.17 0.38
C ASN A 43 19.59 -5.11 1.50
N PRO A 44 18.52 -5.15 2.32
CA PRO A 44 18.30 -4.18 3.38
C PRO A 44 19.31 -4.30 4.54
N ASN A 45 20.07 -5.40 4.62
CA ASN A 45 21.07 -5.67 5.67
C ASN A 45 22.51 -5.42 5.21
N ILE A 46 22.73 -4.61 4.18
CA ILE A 46 24.10 -4.31 3.71
C ILE A 46 24.86 -3.54 4.79
N ASN A 47 26.05 -4.04 5.11
CA ASN A 47 26.98 -3.34 5.98
C ASN A 47 27.51 -2.08 5.28
N MET A 48 27.15 -0.91 5.81
CA MET A 48 27.45 0.40 5.23
C MET A 48 28.89 0.87 5.48
N LEU A 49 29.59 0.30 6.48
CA LEU A 49 30.95 0.70 6.86
C LEU A 49 31.99 0.68 5.72
N PRO A 50 32.12 -0.40 4.91
CA PRO A 50 33.06 -0.42 3.79
C PRO A 50 32.75 0.61 2.70
N ILE A 51 31.46 0.93 2.49
CA ILE A 51 31.02 1.93 1.52
C ILE A 51 31.42 3.33 2.00
N LEU A 52 31.14 3.65 3.27
CA LEU A 52 31.54 4.91 3.88
C LEU A 52 33.07 5.12 3.85
N LYS A 53 33.85 4.06 4.09
CA LYS A 53 35.31 4.13 4.01
C LYS A 53 35.80 4.52 2.60
N ARG A 54 35.19 3.96 1.55
CA ARG A 54 35.54 4.27 0.15
C ARG A 54 35.17 5.70 -0.23
N ILE A 55 34.07 6.22 0.28
CA ILE A 55 33.63 7.60 0.04
C ILE A 55 34.67 8.60 0.57
N VAL A 56 35.13 8.40 1.81
CA VAL A 56 36.16 9.25 2.43
C VAL A 56 37.48 9.15 1.67
N GLN A 57 37.88 7.96 1.25
CA GLN A 57 39.12 7.74 0.49
C GLN A 57 39.14 8.44 -0.88
N ASN A 58 37.98 8.59 -1.53
CA ASN A 58 37.86 9.24 -2.84
C ASN A 58 37.53 10.74 -2.73
N ASN A 59 37.60 11.33 -1.52
CA ASN A 59 37.28 12.75 -1.26
C ASN A 59 35.91 13.18 -1.82
N ILE A 60 34.92 12.30 -1.78
CA ILE A 60 33.56 12.62 -2.23
C ILE A 60 32.84 13.36 -1.10
N PRO A 61 32.34 14.59 -1.31
CA PRO A 61 31.64 15.33 -0.27
C PRO A 61 30.30 14.64 0.08
N VAL A 62 30.10 14.36 1.37
CA VAL A 62 28.87 13.74 1.90
C VAL A 62 28.21 14.66 2.92
N TRP A 63 26.90 14.80 2.78
CA TRP A 63 26.05 15.46 3.77
C TRP A 63 25.32 14.40 4.58
N VAL A 64 25.68 14.27 5.86
CA VAL A 64 25.00 13.36 6.80
C VAL A 64 23.95 14.16 7.55
N PHE A 65 22.68 13.88 7.28
CA PHE A 65 21.58 14.44 8.03
C PHE A 65 21.07 13.39 9.02
N SER A 66 21.03 13.72 10.31
CA SER A 66 20.33 12.92 11.30
C SER A 66 18.94 13.51 11.49
N PHE A 67 17.90 12.83 11.01
CA PHE A 67 16.51 13.23 11.27
C PHE A 67 15.98 12.45 12.47
N ARG A 68 16.09 13.02 13.66
CA ARG A 68 15.49 12.48 14.89
C ARG A 68 14.04 12.96 14.95
N HIS A 69 13.15 12.26 14.27
CA HIS A 69 11.71 12.45 14.44
C HIS A 69 11.14 11.22 15.10
N ASP A 70 10.42 11.43 16.20
CA ASP A 70 9.64 10.36 16.80
C ASP A 70 8.43 10.12 15.89
N TYR A 71 8.36 8.97 15.22
CA TYR A 71 7.24 8.63 14.33
C TYR A 71 5.89 8.68 15.06
N ARG A 72 5.91 8.61 16.39
CA ARG A 72 4.74 8.76 17.27
C ARG A 72 4.13 10.16 17.22
N THR A 73 4.84 11.20 16.77
CA THR A 73 4.29 12.55 16.58
C THR A 73 3.54 12.70 15.25
N LEU A 74 3.85 11.86 14.26
CA LEU A 74 3.21 11.88 12.94
C LEU A 74 1.89 11.11 12.92
N ILE A 75 1.76 10.11 13.80
CA ILE A 75 0.60 9.22 13.86
C ILE A 75 -0.34 9.75 14.94
N PRO A 76 -1.57 10.17 14.60
CA PRO A 76 -2.58 10.52 15.59
C PRO A 76 -2.79 9.38 16.59
N ALA A 77 -3.04 9.72 17.86
CA ALA A 77 -3.18 8.75 18.95
C ALA A 77 -4.26 7.67 18.71
N VAL A 78 -5.25 7.95 17.85
CA VAL A 78 -6.31 7.00 17.47
C VAL A 78 -5.81 5.84 16.59
N PHE A 79 -4.67 6.00 15.92
CA PHE A 79 -4.07 4.99 15.05
C PHE A 79 -2.91 4.24 15.72
N THR A 80 -2.77 4.34 17.04
CA THR A 80 -1.78 3.54 17.77
C THR A 80 -2.25 2.08 17.87
N ASN A 81 -1.28 1.17 17.97
CA ASN A 81 -1.57 -0.26 18.16
C ASN A 81 -2.42 -0.52 19.41
N GLU A 82 -2.23 0.26 20.47
CA GLU A 82 -3.04 0.19 21.70
C GLU A 82 -4.50 0.55 21.44
N SER A 83 -4.76 1.63 20.70
CA SER A 83 -6.11 2.07 20.31
C SER A 83 -6.79 1.03 19.43
N VAL A 84 -6.09 0.52 18.42
CA VAL A 84 -6.57 -0.53 17.53
C VAL A 84 -6.89 -1.80 18.32
N TYR A 85 -5.96 -2.26 19.17
CA TYR A 85 -6.16 -3.43 20.01
C TYR A 85 -7.37 -3.27 20.93
N LYS A 86 -7.54 -2.11 21.57
CA LYS A 86 -8.70 -1.84 22.43
C LYS A 86 -10.03 -1.96 21.68
N ILE A 87 -10.10 -1.50 20.43
CA ILE A 87 -11.28 -1.64 19.58
C ILE A 87 -11.53 -3.12 19.25
N TYR A 88 -10.51 -3.83 18.77
CA TYR A 88 -10.68 -5.23 18.35
C TYR A 88 -10.81 -6.22 19.51
N ASN A 89 -10.39 -5.85 20.72
CA ASN A 89 -10.59 -6.64 21.93
C ASN A 89 -12.04 -6.53 22.45
N THR A 90 -12.87 -5.65 21.89
CA THR A 90 -14.32 -5.69 22.14
C THR A 90 -14.97 -6.79 21.32
N ARG A 91 -15.92 -7.51 21.92
CA ARG A 91 -16.69 -8.52 21.21
C ARG A 91 -17.65 -7.80 20.26
N PHE A 92 -17.43 -7.95 18.96
CA PHE A 92 -18.45 -7.59 17.98
C PHE A 92 -19.56 -8.62 18.04
N GLU A 93 -20.79 -8.17 18.28
CA GLU A 93 -21.95 -9.04 18.13
C GLU A 93 -22.05 -9.50 16.68
N VAL A 94 -22.48 -10.75 16.50
CA VAL A 94 -22.70 -11.31 15.16
C VAL A 94 -23.76 -10.46 14.48
N VAL A 95 -23.43 -9.91 13.31
CA VAL A 95 -24.40 -9.17 12.50
C VAL A 95 -25.50 -10.15 12.07
N HIS A 96 -26.68 -10.01 12.69
CA HIS A 96 -27.85 -10.82 12.38
C HIS A 96 -28.31 -10.58 10.93
N ASP A 97 -29.10 -11.51 10.39
CA ASP A 97 -29.72 -11.34 9.08
C ASP A 97 -30.51 -10.03 9.00
N LYS A 98 -30.56 -9.42 7.81
CA LYS A 98 -31.20 -8.11 7.59
C LYS A 98 -32.66 -8.08 8.03
N SER A 99 -33.33 -9.23 8.05
CA SER A 99 -34.70 -9.40 8.54
C SER A 99 -34.89 -9.02 10.02
N TYR A 100 -33.84 -9.10 10.84
CA TYR A 100 -33.86 -8.75 12.26
C TYR A 100 -33.50 -7.29 12.54
N TRP A 101 -33.14 -6.51 11.52
CA TRP A 101 -32.69 -5.14 11.72
C TRP A 101 -33.89 -4.23 12.00
N PRO A 102 -33.84 -3.38 13.04
CA PRO A 102 -34.90 -2.40 13.25
C PRO A 102 -34.98 -1.44 12.05
N PRO A 103 -36.17 -0.86 11.79
CA PRO A 103 -36.30 0.23 10.83
C PRO A 103 -35.27 1.32 11.11
N HIS A 104 -34.55 1.77 10.08
CA HIS A 104 -33.55 2.81 10.25
C HIS A 104 -34.22 4.16 10.58
N GLU A 105 -34.05 4.63 11.81
CA GLU A 105 -34.58 5.92 12.29
C GLU A 105 -33.63 7.11 12.07
N GLY A 106 -32.43 6.86 11.53
CA GLY A 106 -31.43 7.90 11.31
C GLY A 106 -31.64 8.73 10.04
N THR A 107 -31.05 9.93 10.00
CA THR A 107 -30.86 10.64 8.74
C THR A 107 -29.97 9.80 7.84
N LYS A 108 -30.51 9.37 6.69
CA LYS A 108 -29.71 8.70 5.66
C LYS A 108 -28.63 9.68 5.22
N LEU A 109 -27.38 9.38 5.58
CA LEU A 109 -26.21 10.10 5.10
C LEU A 109 -26.08 9.83 3.60
N CYS A 110 -26.79 10.61 2.80
CA CYS A 110 -26.61 10.63 1.37
C CYS A 110 -25.37 11.47 1.07
N HIS A 111 -24.56 11.03 0.11
CA HIS A 111 -23.53 11.90 -0.46
C HIS A 111 -24.18 13.19 -0.96
N ASP A 112 -23.50 14.32 -0.74
CA ASP A 112 -23.90 15.61 -1.27
C ASP A 112 -24.18 15.48 -2.77
N PRO A 113 -25.41 15.78 -3.24
CA PRO A 113 -25.77 15.72 -4.65
C PRO A 113 -24.86 16.55 -5.56
N THR A 114 -24.27 17.63 -5.04
CA THR A 114 -23.37 18.52 -5.78
C THR A 114 -21.94 17.95 -5.89
N MET A 115 -21.50 17.18 -4.89
CA MET A 115 -20.25 16.42 -4.92
C MET A 115 -20.41 15.06 -5.60
N ARG A 116 -21.64 14.69 -5.98
CA ARG A 116 -21.90 13.47 -6.73
C ARG A 116 -21.18 13.60 -8.06
N ARG A 117 -20.30 12.63 -8.34
CA ARG A 117 -19.68 12.49 -9.66
C ARG A 117 -20.79 12.55 -10.70
N LEU A 118 -20.78 13.60 -11.54
CA LEU A 118 -21.71 13.73 -12.65
C LEU A 118 -21.71 12.42 -13.44
N LYS A 119 -22.87 11.97 -13.93
CA LYS A 119 -22.99 10.80 -14.83
C LYS A 119 -22.36 11.08 -16.21
N LYS A 120 -21.22 11.76 -16.28
CA LYS A 120 -20.29 11.57 -17.37
C LYS A 120 -19.82 10.13 -17.21
N GLY A 121 -20.21 9.27 -18.16
CA GLY A 121 -20.05 7.82 -18.07
C GLY A 121 -18.62 7.39 -17.72
N ARG A 122 -18.45 6.09 -17.46
CA ARG A 122 -17.12 5.49 -17.34
C ARG A 122 -16.26 6.02 -18.49
N PRO A 123 -15.09 6.63 -18.23
CA PRO A 123 -14.18 6.99 -19.30
C PRO A 123 -14.03 5.77 -20.21
N ASN A 124 -14.14 5.95 -21.52
CA ASN A 124 -13.86 4.85 -22.44
C ASN A 124 -12.52 4.27 -22.03
N ASN A 125 -12.48 2.94 -21.88
CA ASN A 125 -11.24 2.27 -21.52
C ASN A 125 -10.22 2.58 -22.62
N THR A 126 -9.25 3.46 -22.34
CA THR A 126 -8.12 3.73 -23.23
C THR A 126 -7.01 2.71 -23.04
N HIS A 127 -7.37 1.49 -22.61
CA HIS A 127 -6.40 0.41 -22.50
C HIS A 127 -5.98 0.02 -23.91
N ILE A 128 -4.70 0.26 -24.20
CA ILE A 128 -4.04 -0.25 -25.39
C ILE A 128 -4.01 -1.77 -25.23
N LEU A 129 -4.76 -2.48 -26.07
CA LEU A 129 -4.74 -3.94 -26.09
C LEU A 129 -3.39 -4.39 -26.66
N THR A 130 -2.68 -5.21 -25.91
CA THR A 130 -1.47 -5.89 -26.36
C THR A 130 -1.82 -7.26 -26.95
N GLU A 131 -0.88 -7.93 -27.61
CA GLU A 131 -1.09 -9.27 -28.18
C GLU A 131 -1.53 -10.31 -27.13
N MET A 132 -1.16 -10.09 -25.86
CA MET A 132 -1.60 -10.93 -24.73
C MET A 132 -3.07 -10.73 -24.35
N ASP A 133 -3.67 -9.58 -24.69
CA ASP A 133 -5.09 -9.27 -24.40
C ASP A 133 -6.03 -9.81 -25.49
N VAL A 134 -5.49 -10.20 -26.65
CA VAL A 134 -6.25 -10.78 -27.76
C VAL A 134 -6.42 -12.27 -27.51
N MET A 135 -7.49 -12.64 -26.81
CA MET A 135 -7.93 -14.03 -26.73
C MET A 135 -9.01 -14.33 -27.78
N GLU A 136 -8.98 -15.53 -28.35
CA GLU A 136 -10.06 -16.03 -29.20
C GLU A 136 -11.37 -16.00 -28.40
N LYS A 137 -12.39 -15.30 -28.93
CA LYS A 137 -13.66 -15.11 -28.22
C LYS A 137 -14.37 -16.45 -28.13
N ALA A 138 -14.37 -17.04 -26.93
CA ALA A 138 -15.22 -18.17 -26.63
C ALA A 138 -16.70 -17.82 -26.96
N PRO A 139 -17.48 -18.78 -27.48
CA PRO A 139 -18.88 -18.54 -27.80
C PRO A 139 -19.65 -18.10 -26.55
N ARG A 140 -20.40 -17.00 -26.69
CA ARG A 140 -21.18 -16.43 -25.58
C ARG A 140 -22.20 -17.46 -25.08
N LYS A 141 -22.11 -17.79 -23.79
CA LYS A 141 -23.09 -18.61 -23.08
C LYS A 141 -24.10 -17.71 -22.37
N TYR A 142 -25.38 -18.10 -22.38
CA TYR A 142 -26.38 -17.40 -21.59
C TYR A 142 -26.22 -17.72 -20.10
N GLY A 143 -26.14 -16.70 -19.24
CA GLY A 143 -25.73 -16.86 -17.83
C GLY A 143 -26.63 -17.75 -16.95
N LEU A 144 -27.89 -18.00 -17.32
CA LEU A 144 -28.78 -18.89 -16.56
C LEU A 144 -28.74 -20.35 -17.06
N CYS A 145 -28.69 -20.57 -18.37
CA CYS A 145 -28.72 -21.94 -18.93
C CYS A 145 -27.36 -22.46 -19.41
N PHE A 146 -26.29 -21.64 -19.36
CA PHE A 146 -24.91 -21.94 -19.76
C PHE A 146 -24.74 -22.55 -21.16
N LYS A 147 -25.78 -22.49 -22.01
CA LYS A 147 -25.78 -22.96 -23.38
C LYS A 147 -25.39 -21.84 -24.34
N THR A 148 -24.65 -22.20 -25.38
CA THR A 148 -24.32 -21.35 -26.52
C THR A 148 -25.47 -21.40 -27.54
N GLY A 149 -25.57 -20.40 -28.43
CA GLY A 149 -26.56 -20.40 -29.53
C GLY A 149 -27.96 -19.84 -29.18
N TYR A 150 -28.22 -19.50 -27.91
CA TYR A 150 -29.50 -18.92 -27.47
C TYR A 150 -29.31 -17.57 -26.79
N ILE A 151 -30.18 -16.62 -27.12
CA ILE A 151 -30.32 -15.33 -26.41
C ILE A 151 -31.38 -15.51 -25.32
N ARG A 152 -31.42 -14.66 -24.28
CA ARG A 152 -32.39 -14.70 -23.16
C ARG A 152 -33.82 -15.06 -23.57
N ARG A 153 -34.34 -14.49 -24.67
CA ARG A 153 -35.71 -14.71 -25.16
C ARG A 153 -35.97 -16.10 -25.74
N ASN A 154 -34.91 -16.81 -26.11
CA ASN A 154 -34.96 -18.13 -26.75
C ASN A 154 -34.23 -19.18 -25.90
N CYS A 155 -33.96 -18.91 -24.61
CA CYS A 155 -33.40 -19.95 -23.75
C CYS A 155 -34.53 -20.93 -23.39
N PRO A 156 -34.38 -22.24 -23.72
CA PRO A 156 -35.43 -23.23 -23.49
C PRO A 156 -35.81 -23.35 -22.01
N THR A 157 -34.85 -23.13 -21.10
CA THR A 157 -35.10 -23.16 -19.65
C THR A 157 -36.05 -22.05 -19.16
N ILE A 158 -36.19 -20.94 -19.90
CA ILE A 158 -37.09 -19.83 -19.54
C ILE A 158 -38.48 -19.99 -20.19
N ASN A 159 -38.55 -20.61 -21.36
CA ASN A 159 -39.80 -20.74 -22.13
C ASN A 159 -40.65 -21.97 -21.73
N HIS A 160 -40.20 -22.76 -20.76
CA HIS A 160 -40.92 -23.95 -20.23
C HIS A 160 -41.54 -23.71 -18.85
N GLN A 161 -41.78 -22.44 -18.46
CA GLN A 161 -42.32 -22.06 -17.16
C GLN A 161 -43.59 -21.23 -17.30
#